data_AF-A0A920UVC3-F1
#
_entry.id   AF-A0A920UVC3-F1
#
_cell.length_a   1.000
_cell.length_b   1.000
_cell.length_c   1.000
_cell.angle_alpha   90.00
_cell.angle_beta   90.00
_cell.angle_gamma   90.00
#
_symmetry.space_group_name_H-M   'P 1'
#
loop_
_entity.id
_entity.type
_entity.pdbx_description
1 polymer ?
#
loop_
_entity_poly.entity_id
_entity_poly.type
_entity_poly.pdbx_seq_one_letter_code
_entity_poly.pdbx_strand_id
1 'polypeptide(L)'
;MKALIQPYKAIPIKCKFIVVLILWLFSTSLIAQQQDESSVIYEASYFAQYNAVTLTDMIRYIPGGEMILNRRFGPGGGGNFRGFGSNDSQVLLNGRRMSGKINNMSTALARIQASQVERIELIRGNAEGLDIRNEGIIYNVILEEGAENSSSSFVDAGVNDINGMDPEPAILASYNASRGPLEFGLSYQYENRPRLNLVDEHVLNSDRTLREFRDLFNAQTRRNHIVTGNFAYTFQNGVLLQLNGLISDNAQRYDRHEDQFLIGAGGALVPNAIEVGDIANLNDEIEVGGDIEFNVGDIGRLKTLFVVNNRTNDDTIKQDVIANNVTSRFFSSIADYDEEETIFRSAMTSVIGKHTLEYGVEGAFNTLDRTWAFNDDRFVNAIVEEDRYEVFVTHSIELNDKLSLQSALTEEYSKIFQDRG
;
A
#
# COMPACT_ATOMS: atom_id res chain seq x y z
N MET A 1 48.17 15.54 -4.87
CA MET A 1 47.49 16.71 -5.46
C MET A 1 46.30 17.00 -4.56
N LYS A 2 46.38 18.02 -3.70
CA LYS A 2 45.33 18.33 -2.71
C LYS A 2 44.23 19.15 -3.39
N ALA A 3 43.05 18.55 -3.58
CA ALA A 3 41.86 19.28 -4.02
C ALA A 3 41.16 19.85 -2.78
N LEU A 4 41.09 21.18 -2.70
CA LEU A 4 40.32 21.93 -1.72
C LEU A 4 38.83 21.78 -2.02
N ILE A 5 38.06 21.24 -1.07
CA ILE A 5 36.60 21.25 -1.09
C ILE A 5 36.14 22.54 -0.42
N GLN A 6 35.42 23.40 -1.16
CA GLN A 6 34.79 24.62 -0.64
C GLN A 6 33.51 24.28 0.15
N PRO A 7 33.16 25.06 1.20
CA PRO A 7 31.89 24.90 1.90
C PRO A 7 30.71 25.46 1.11
N TYR A 8 29.60 24.72 1.12
CA TYR A 8 28.33 25.06 0.47
C TYR A 8 27.69 26.32 1.08
N LYS A 9 27.20 27.22 0.21
CA LYS A 9 26.40 28.40 0.55
C LYS A 9 24.92 28.01 0.72
N ALA A 10 24.31 28.37 1.85
CA ALA A 10 22.87 28.35 2.04
C ALA A 10 22.21 29.41 1.14
N ILE A 11 21.19 28.99 0.37
CA ILE A 11 20.38 29.86 -0.50
C ILE A 11 19.04 30.11 0.20
N PRO A 12 18.68 31.36 0.56
CA PRO A 12 17.35 31.64 1.10
C PRO A 12 16.31 31.70 -0.03
N ILE A 13 15.33 30.79 0.00
CA ILE A 13 14.18 30.80 -0.90
C ILE A 13 13.19 31.87 -0.41
N LYS A 14 12.95 32.88 -1.23
CA LYS A 14 11.96 33.94 -0.98
C LYS A 14 10.55 33.43 -1.33
N CYS A 15 9.66 33.36 -0.34
CA CYS A 15 8.22 33.17 -0.55
C CYS A 15 7.62 34.30 -1.41
N LYS A 16 6.92 33.94 -2.48
CA LYS A 16 6.03 34.85 -3.23
C LYS A 16 4.58 34.47 -2.91
N PHE A 17 3.87 35.38 -2.26
CA PHE A 17 2.42 35.30 -2.09
C PHE A 17 1.73 35.52 -3.46
N ILE A 18 0.83 34.61 -3.83
CA ILE A 18 -0.08 34.78 -4.97
C ILE A 18 -1.46 35.11 -4.41
N VAL A 19 -1.98 36.28 -4.76
CA VAL A 19 -3.34 36.72 -4.48
C VAL A 19 -4.23 36.23 -5.62
N VAL A 20 -5.18 35.35 -5.33
CA VAL A 20 -6.19 34.88 -6.30
C VAL A 20 -7.46 35.72 -6.16
N LEU A 21 -7.87 36.31 -7.28
CA LEU A 21 -9.05 37.15 -7.46
C LEU A 21 -10.29 36.26 -7.69
N ILE A 22 -11.30 36.35 -6.82
CA ILE A 22 -12.55 35.58 -6.95
C ILE A 22 -13.57 36.38 -7.76
N LEU A 23 -13.96 35.86 -8.93
CA LEU A 23 -15.06 36.34 -9.76
C LEU A 23 -16.38 35.72 -9.27
N TRP A 24 -17.34 36.57 -8.89
CA TRP A 24 -18.70 36.16 -8.54
C TRP A 24 -19.54 35.94 -9.80
N LEU A 25 -20.05 34.73 -10.00
CA LEU A 25 -21.14 34.43 -10.93
C LEU A 25 -22.39 34.12 -10.11
N PHE A 26 -23.42 34.96 -10.25
CA PHE A 26 -24.76 34.70 -9.72
C PHE A 26 -25.45 33.63 -10.58
N SER A 27 -25.90 32.55 -9.95
CA SER A 27 -26.87 31.60 -10.52
C SER A 27 -28.16 31.61 -9.70
N THR A 28 -29.26 31.82 -10.39
CA THR A 28 -30.62 31.84 -9.84
C THR A 28 -31.07 30.44 -9.42
N SER A 29 -31.78 30.39 -8.29
CA SER A 29 -32.31 29.19 -7.63
C SER A 29 -33.32 28.39 -8.46
N LEU A 30 -33.13 27.07 -8.49
CA LEU A 30 -34.16 26.07 -8.70
C LEU A 30 -34.39 25.32 -7.38
N ILE A 31 -35.66 25.11 -7.03
CA ILE A 31 -36.10 24.31 -5.89
C ILE A 31 -35.91 22.83 -6.25
N ALA A 32 -35.13 22.09 -5.47
CA ALA A 32 -35.07 20.63 -5.50
C ALA A 32 -34.75 20.07 -4.10
N GLN A 33 -35.23 18.86 -3.86
CA GLN A 33 -35.39 18.13 -2.59
C GLN A 33 -34.25 18.24 -1.57
N GLN A 34 -34.64 18.38 -0.30
CA GLN A 34 -33.80 18.19 0.87
C GLN A 34 -33.39 16.72 0.96
N GLN A 35 -32.21 16.41 0.45
CA GLN A 35 -31.49 15.16 0.63
C GLN A 35 -30.13 15.58 1.22
N ASP A 36 -29.72 15.00 2.35
CA ASP A 36 -28.42 15.29 2.96
C ASP A 36 -27.32 15.12 1.90
N GLU A 37 -26.77 16.23 1.41
CA GLU A 37 -25.97 16.29 0.18
C GLU A 37 -24.55 15.69 0.33
N SER A 38 -24.15 15.28 1.54
CA SER A 38 -22.80 14.80 1.86
C SER A 38 -22.66 13.27 1.86
N SER A 39 -23.75 12.49 1.80
CA SER A 39 -23.66 11.02 1.79
C SER A 39 -24.63 10.32 0.83
N VAL A 40 -24.20 9.21 0.22
CA VAL A 40 -25.05 8.33 -0.61
C VAL A 40 -25.10 6.96 0.03
N ILE A 41 -26.29 6.47 0.38
CA ILE A 41 -26.46 5.18 1.06
C ILE A 41 -26.87 4.10 0.05
N TYR A 42 -26.13 2.99 0.04
CA TYR A 42 -26.46 1.76 -0.66
C TYR A 42 -26.83 0.67 0.34
N GLU A 43 -28.14 0.43 0.48
CA GLU A 43 -28.67 -0.65 1.31
C GLU A 43 -28.25 -2.03 0.78
N ALA A 44 -28.12 -3.04 1.64
CA ALA A 44 -27.79 -4.41 1.22
C ALA A 44 -28.68 -4.94 0.07
N SER A 45 -29.97 -4.57 0.11
CA SER A 45 -30.96 -4.94 -0.91
C SER A 45 -30.63 -4.44 -2.33
N TYR A 46 -29.89 -3.33 -2.46
CA TYR A 46 -29.42 -2.83 -3.75
C TYR A 46 -28.53 -3.84 -4.47
N PHE A 47 -27.78 -4.65 -3.72
CA PHE A 47 -26.79 -5.59 -4.25
C PHE A 47 -27.37 -6.97 -4.58
N ALA A 48 -28.60 -7.26 -4.14
CA ALA A 48 -29.27 -8.54 -4.39
C ALA A 48 -29.40 -8.84 -5.90
N GLN A 49 -29.65 -7.82 -6.72
CA GLN A 49 -29.75 -7.95 -8.18
C GLN A 49 -28.44 -8.39 -8.87
N TYR A 50 -27.30 -8.16 -8.20
CA TYR A 50 -25.98 -8.50 -8.72
C TYR A 50 -25.45 -9.83 -8.17
N ASN A 51 -26.23 -10.53 -7.32
CA ASN A 51 -25.82 -11.74 -6.62
C ASN A 51 -24.47 -11.58 -5.90
N ALA A 52 -24.25 -10.42 -5.28
CA ALA A 52 -23.03 -10.15 -4.51
C ALA A 52 -22.90 -11.14 -3.34
N VAL A 53 -21.77 -11.84 -3.24
CA VAL A 53 -21.51 -12.81 -2.16
C VAL A 53 -20.60 -12.19 -1.09
N THR A 54 -19.73 -11.27 -1.50
CA THR A 54 -18.78 -10.57 -0.64
C THR A 54 -18.97 -9.06 -0.68
N LEU A 55 -18.47 -8.36 0.34
CA LEU A 55 -18.41 -6.91 0.36
C LEU A 55 -17.53 -6.35 -0.78
N THR A 56 -16.50 -7.08 -1.22
CA THR A 56 -15.75 -6.71 -2.43
C THR A 56 -16.67 -6.67 -3.65
N ASP A 57 -17.53 -7.67 -3.83
CA ASP A 57 -18.51 -7.67 -4.92
C ASP A 57 -19.48 -6.50 -4.79
N MET A 58 -19.98 -6.22 -3.58
CA MET A 58 -20.83 -5.05 -3.34
C MET A 58 -20.13 -3.75 -3.76
N ILE A 59 -18.89 -3.52 -3.33
CA ILE A 59 -18.11 -2.32 -3.66
C ILE A 59 -17.86 -2.20 -5.17
N ARG A 60 -17.60 -3.29 -5.90
CA ARG A 60 -17.44 -3.28 -7.37
C ARG A 60 -18.66 -2.69 -8.10
N TYR A 61 -19.85 -2.90 -7.57
CA TYR A 61 -21.10 -2.41 -8.16
C TYR A 61 -21.47 -0.99 -7.75
N ILE A 62 -20.68 -0.35 -6.88
CA ILE A 62 -20.83 1.07 -6.57
C ILE A 62 -20.01 1.89 -7.59
N PRO A 63 -20.58 2.97 -8.18
CA PRO A 63 -19.83 3.90 -9.03
C PRO A 63 -18.51 4.35 -8.37
N GLY A 64 -17.38 4.15 -9.06
CA GLY A 64 -16.04 4.47 -8.55
C GLY A 64 -15.40 3.41 -7.64
N GLY A 65 -16.14 2.38 -7.21
CA GLY A 65 -15.64 1.36 -6.29
C GLY A 65 -14.52 0.49 -6.85
N GLU A 66 -14.50 0.25 -8.16
CA GLU A 66 -13.41 -0.44 -8.85
C GLU A 66 -12.06 0.30 -8.73
N MET A 67 -12.08 1.64 -8.65
CA MET A 67 -10.87 2.43 -8.42
C MET A 67 -10.34 2.29 -6.99
N ILE A 68 -11.24 2.08 -6.01
CA ILE A 68 -10.88 1.84 -4.61
C ILE A 68 -10.23 0.46 -4.45
N LEU A 69 -10.77 -0.55 -5.15
CA LEU A 69 -10.26 -1.92 -5.10
C LEU A 69 -8.94 -2.11 -5.88
N ASN A 70 -8.69 -1.30 -6.91
CA ASN A 70 -7.54 -1.43 -7.81
C ASN A 70 -6.45 -0.37 -7.64
N ARG A 71 -6.35 0.35 -6.51
CA ARG A 71 -5.11 1.09 -6.16
C ARG A 71 -3.97 0.11 -5.84
N ARG A 72 -3.57 -0.68 -6.83
CA ARG A 72 -2.36 -1.51 -6.80
C ARG A 72 -1.17 -0.59 -7.06
N PHE A 73 -0.39 -0.30 -6.04
CA PHE A 73 0.97 0.22 -6.25
C PHE A 73 1.76 -0.89 -6.96
N GLY A 74 2.18 -0.62 -8.20
CA GLY A 74 2.99 -1.55 -8.98
C GLY A 74 4.34 -1.81 -8.30
N PRO A 75 4.91 -3.02 -8.43
CA PRO A 75 6.28 -3.29 -8.00
C PRO A 75 7.23 -2.50 -8.92
N GLY A 76 7.89 -1.47 -8.39
CA GLY A 76 8.99 -0.78 -9.09
C GLY A 76 8.83 0.72 -9.39
N GLY A 77 8.08 1.47 -8.59
CA GLY A 77 8.04 2.94 -8.74
C GLY A 77 8.01 3.65 -7.39
N GLY A 78 9.13 4.27 -7.01
CA GLY A 78 9.21 5.27 -5.95
C GLY A 78 8.40 6.52 -6.29
N GLY A 79 7.08 6.37 -6.33
CA GLY A 79 6.12 7.45 -6.51
C GLY A 79 5.89 8.13 -5.17
N ASN A 80 6.47 9.32 -5.04
CA ASN A 80 6.32 10.27 -3.94
C ASN A 80 4.88 10.41 -3.40
N PHE A 81 4.53 9.66 -2.35
CA PHE A 81 3.43 10.00 -1.46
C PHE A 81 3.97 10.06 -0.03
N ARG A 82 4.72 11.13 0.28
CA ARG A 82 5.20 11.45 1.63
C ARG A 82 4.14 12.28 2.34
N GLY A 83 3.54 11.74 3.39
CA GLY A 83 2.57 12.42 4.26
C GLY A 83 1.29 11.60 4.50
N PHE A 84 1.05 11.22 5.76
CA PHE A 84 -0.18 10.52 6.19
C PHE A 84 -1.43 11.38 6.03
N GLY A 85 -1.28 12.72 5.97
CA GLY A 85 -2.39 13.66 5.84
C GLY A 85 -3.10 13.68 4.49
N SER A 86 -2.63 12.96 3.46
CA SER A 86 -3.15 13.13 2.09
C SER A 86 -3.79 11.89 1.44
N ASN A 87 -3.70 10.67 1.99
CA ASN A 87 -4.31 9.49 1.35
C ASN A 87 -4.74 8.41 2.34
N ASP A 88 -5.40 8.83 3.41
CA ASP A 88 -5.89 7.95 4.46
C ASP A 88 -7.08 7.08 3.97
N SER A 89 -7.17 5.83 4.43
CA SER A 89 -8.06 4.75 3.96
C SER A 89 -9.43 5.24 3.44
N GLN A 90 -9.76 4.89 2.19
CA GLN A 90 -11.05 5.24 1.58
C GLN A 90 -12.19 4.29 1.99
N VAL A 91 -11.94 3.34 2.90
CA VAL A 91 -12.96 2.41 3.41
C VAL A 91 -12.93 2.39 4.94
N LEU A 92 -14.10 2.55 5.55
CA LEU A 92 -14.36 2.44 6.98
C LEU A 92 -15.26 1.22 7.23
N LEU A 93 -15.14 0.61 8.40
CA LEU A 93 -16.04 -0.43 8.89
C LEU A 93 -16.67 0.07 10.19
N ASN A 94 -18.01 0.20 10.22
CA ASN A 94 -18.77 0.79 11.34
C ASN A 94 -18.21 2.16 11.80
N GLY A 95 -17.85 3.02 10.84
CA GLY A 95 -17.27 4.34 11.09
C GLY A 95 -15.80 4.33 11.51
N ARG A 96 -15.15 3.15 11.56
CA ARG A 96 -13.76 2.98 12.02
C ARG A 96 -12.82 2.70 10.85
N ARG A 97 -11.61 3.27 10.91
CA ARG A 97 -10.58 3.06 9.90
C ARG A 97 -10.07 1.61 9.96
N MET A 98 -10.02 0.94 8.82
CA MET A 98 -9.21 -0.28 8.72
C MET A 98 -7.75 0.14 8.62
N SER A 99 -6.96 -0.12 9.66
CA SER A 99 -5.57 0.32 9.75
C SER A 99 -4.60 -0.76 9.23
N GLY A 100 -3.60 -0.31 8.47
CA GLY A 100 -2.58 -1.10 7.79
C GLY A 100 -2.20 -0.44 6.46
N LYS A 101 -0.91 -0.44 6.07
CA LYS A 101 -0.51 -0.01 4.72
C LYS A 101 -1.37 -0.73 3.67
N ILE A 102 -1.91 0.05 2.73
CA ILE A 102 -3.02 -0.15 1.77
C ILE A 102 -3.02 -1.47 0.96
N ASN A 103 -2.01 -2.33 1.09
CA ASN A 103 -1.77 -3.44 0.18
C ASN A 103 -2.79 -4.59 0.24
N ASN A 104 -3.70 -4.65 1.22
CA ASN A 104 -4.66 -5.76 1.39
C ASN A 104 -6.11 -5.33 1.62
N MET A 105 -6.51 -4.11 1.24
CA MET A 105 -7.89 -3.63 1.40
C MET A 105 -8.91 -4.53 0.68
N SER A 106 -8.66 -4.91 -0.58
CA SER A 106 -9.54 -5.83 -1.32
C SER A 106 -9.64 -7.22 -0.69
N THR A 107 -8.54 -7.72 -0.10
CA THR A 107 -8.53 -9.01 0.61
C THR A 107 -9.26 -8.92 1.94
N ALA A 108 -9.17 -7.82 2.68
CA ALA A 108 -9.92 -7.62 3.92
C ALA A 108 -11.42 -7.51 3.65
N LEU A 109 -11.80 -6.79 2.59
CA LEU A 109 -13.20 -6.62 2.18
C LEU A 109 -13.79 -7.90 1.59
N ALA A 110 -13.02 -8.72 0.87
CA ALA A 110 -13.48 -10.01 0.36
C ALA A 110 -13.88 -10.99 1.48
N ARG A 111 -13.42 -10.78 2.72
CA ARG A 111 -13.70 -11.64 3.88
C ARG A 111 -15.02 -11.31 4.59
N ILE A 112 -15.63 -10.16 4.29
CA ILE A 112 -16.94 -9.78 4.83
C ILE A 112 -17.99 -10.30 3.85
N GLN A 113 -18.88 -11.17 4.33
CA GLN A 113 -19.97 -11.68 3.50
C GLN A 113 -21.01 -10.57 3.27
N ALA A 114 -21.61 -10.53 2.08
CA ALA A 114 -22.66 -9.56 1.78
C ALA A 114 -23.86 -9.66 2.77
N SER A 115 -24.10 -10.84 3.33
CA SER A 115 -25.10 -11.10 4.37
C SER A 115 -24.83 -10.43 5.72
N GLN A 116 -23.61 -9.97 5.96
CA GLN A 116 -23.22 -9.27 7.20
C GLN A 116 -23.31 -7.76 7.06
N VAL A 117 -23.44 -7.25 5.83
CA VAL A 117 -23.46 -5.83 5.53
C VAL A 117 -24.90 -5.36 5.56
N GLU A 118 -25.21 -4.41 6.44
CA GLU A 118 -26.49 -3.72 6.48
C GLU A 118 -26.58 -2.72 5.31
N ARG A 119 -25.56 -1.86 5.18
CA ARG A 119 -25.48 -0.82 4.15
C ARG A 119 -24.06 -0.32 3.93
N ILE A 120 -23.82 0.34 2.81
CA ILE A 120 -22.58 1.05 2.48
C ILE A 120 -22.89 2.53 2.28
N GLU A 121 -22.27 3.40 3.08
CA GLU A 121 -22.44 4.84 3.03
C GLU A 121 -21.26 5.48 2.29
N LEU A 122 -21.54 6.17 1.19
CA LEU A 122 -20.55 6.91 0.41
C LEU A 122 -20.51 8.34 0.90
N ILE A 123 -19.49 8.66 1.67
CA ILE A 123 -19.32 9.94 2.33
C ILE A 123 -18.44 10.83 1.45
N ARG A 124 -18.97 12.00 1.08
CA ARG A 124 -18.32 13.00 0.24
C ARG A 124 -18.05 14.25 1.08
N GLY A 125 -16.77 14.56 1.29
CA GLY A 125 -16.34 15.74 2.05
C GLY A 125 -16.56 15.62 3.57
N ASN A 126 -16.54 16.76 4.26
CA ASN A 126 -16.58 16.86 5.72
C ASN A 126 -17.97 16.48 6.27
N ALA A 127 -18.18 15.21 6.61
CA ALA A 127 -19.32 14.78 7.42
C ALA A 127 -19.01 14.96 8.92
N GLU A 128 -19.94 15.52 9.69
CA GLU A 128 -19.79 15.70 11.14
C GLU A 128 -19.57 14.36 11.86
N GLY A 129 -18.64 14.32 12.82
CA GLY A 129 -18.38 13.14 13.66
C GLY A 129 -17.34 12.15 13.13
N LEU A 130 -16.94 12.25 11.86
CA LEU A 130 -15.96 11.36 11.25
C LEU A 130 -14.59 12.06 11.08
N ASP A 131 -13.52 11.32 11.38
CA ASP A 131 -12.12 11.75 11.28
C ASP A 131 -11.70 11.86 9.80
N ILE A 132 -12.24 12.84 9.05
CA ILE A 132 -12.07 12.92 7.60
C ILE A 132 -11.52 14.30 7.20
N ARG A 133 -10.29 14.30 6.67
CA ARG A 133 -9.65 15.41 5.95
C ARG A 133 -9.30 15.02 4.51
N ASN A 134 -10.26 14.54 3.73
CA ASN A 134 -9.96 14.10 2.37
C ASN A 134 -10.91 14.70 1.33
N GLU A 135 -10.36 15.15 0.21
CA GLU A 135 -11.09 15.56 -1.01
C GLU A 135 -11.65 14.33 -1.78
N GLY A 136 -11.68 13.15 -1.16
CA GLY A 136 -12.06 11.87 -1.76
C GLY A 136 -13.35 11.25 -1.19
N ILE A 137 -13.99 10.36 -1.96
CA ILE A 137 -15.15 9.58 -1.55
C ILE A 137 -14.70 8.49 -0.55
N ILE A 138 -15.36 8.40 0.61
CA ILE A 138 -15.15 7.36 1.62
C ILE A 138 -16.31 6.38 1.59
N TYR A 139 -16.00 5.09 1.71
CA TYR A 139 -16.96 3.99 1.76
C TYR A 139 -17.05 3.51 3.21
N ASN A 140 -18.08 3.90 3.95
CA ASN A 140 -18.33 3.42 5.30
C ASN A 140 -19.27 2.20 5.25
N VAL A 141 -18.77 1.04 5.63
CA VAL A 141 -19.51 -0.23 5.61
C VAL A 141 -20.12 -0.46 6.98
N ILE A 142 -21.44 -0.49 7.04
CA ILE A 142 -22.19 -0.76 8.27
C ILE A 142 -22.61 -2.22 8.27
N LEU A 143 -22.37 -2.91 9.38
CA LEU A 143 -22.77 -4.31 9.57
C LEU A 143 -24.11 -4.41 10.31
N GLU A 144 -24.87 -5.48 10.06
CA GLU A 144 -26.20 -5.75 10.67
C GLU A 144 -26.20 -5.68 12.21
N GLU A 145 -27.29 -5.14 12.80
CA GLU A 145 -27.48 -4.93 14.24
C GLU A 145 -27.67 -6.27 15.00
N GLY A 146 -27.06 -6.43 16.19
CA GLY A 146 -26.95 -7.72 16.91
C GLY A 146 -25.57 -8.38 16.84
N ALA A 147 -24.60 -7.68 16.24
CA ALA A 147 -23.21 -8.09 16.12
C ALA A 147 -22.40 -8.07 17.44
N GLU A 148 -22.96 -7.59 18.56
CA GLU A 148 -22.26 -7.48 19.85
C GLU A 148 -21.74 -8.82 20.39
N ASN A 149 -22.18 -9.96 19.86
CA ASN A 149 -21.57 -11.27 20.09
C ASN A 149 -21.55 -12.08 18.79
N SER A 150 -21.00 -11.49 17.73
CA SER A 150 -20.88 -12.15 16.44
C SER A 150 -19.48 -12.72 16.24
N SER A 151 -19.40 -13.80 15.46
CA SER A 151 -18.14 -14.26 14.91
C SER A 151 -18.35 -14.79 13.51
N SER A 152 -17.42 -14.49 12.61
CA SER A 152 -17.39 -15.02 11.26
C SER A 152 -16.06 -15.69 10.99
N SER A 153 -16.14 -16.82 10.30
CA SER A 153 -14.98 -17.53 9.76
C SER A 153 -15.11 -17.57 8.25
N PHE A 154 -13.98 -17.41 7.56
CA PHE A 154 -13.89 -17.56 6.12
C PHE A 154 -12.68 -18.44 5.79
N VAL A 155 -12.86 -19.37 4.87
CA VAL A 155 -11.78 -20.20 4.32
C VAL A 155 -12.01 -20.32 2.82
N ASP A 156 -10.98 -19.95 2.06
CA ASP A 156 -10.86 -20.20 0.64
C ASP A 156 -9.56 -20.97 0.39
N ALA A 157 -9.61 -21.96 -0.50
CA ALA A 157 -8.49 -22.83 -0.80
C ALA A 157 -8.55 -23.21 -2.28
N GLY A 158 -7.39 -23.14 -2.94
CA GLY A 158 -7.24 -23.45 -4.34
C GLY A 158 -5.88 -24.05 -4.65
N VAL A 159 -5.71 -24.44 -5.91
CA VAL A 159 -4.42 -24.87 -6.45
C VAL A 159 -4.21 -24.14 -7.77
N ASN A 160 -3.07 -23.49 -7.91
CA ASN A 160 -2.62 -22.93 -9.17
C ASN A 160 -1.81 -24.01 -9.90
N ASP A 161 -2.26 -24.37 -11.09
CA ASP A 161 -1.64 -25.38 -11.93
C ASP A 161 -1.29 -24.77 -13.29
N ILE A 162 0.00 -24.80 -13.62
CA ILE A 162 0.54 -24.37 -14.91
C ILE A 162 1.25 -25.57 -15.49
N ASN A 163 0.84 -25.99 -16.69
CA ASN A 163 1.50 -27.08 -17.39
C ASN A 163 3.00 -26.78 -17.55
N GLY A 164 3.86 -27.68 -17.07
CA GLY A 164 5.31 -27.51 -17.04
C GLY A 164 5.88 -26.94 -15.73
N MET A 165 5.04 -26.69 -14.72
CA MET A 165 5.46 -26.32 -13.36
C MET A 165 4.79 -27.24 -12.33
N ASP A 166 5.33 -27.25 -11.11
CA ASP A 166 4.68 -27.94 -9.99
C ASP A 166 3.40 -27.19 -9.57
N PRO A 167 2.28 -27.88 -9.31
CA PRO A 167 1.07 -27.26 -8.78
C PRO A 167 1.31 -26.66 -7.40
N GLU A 168 0.85 -25.42 -7.17
CA GLU A 168 1.05 -24.70 -5.92
C GLU A 168 -0.28 -24.40 -5.22
N PRO A 169 -0.45 -24.76 -3.93
CA PRO A 169 -1.69 -24.47 -3.22
C PRO A 169 -1.80 -22.99 -2.87
N ALA A 170 -3.00 -22.45 -2.85
CA ALA A 170 -3.31 -21.13 -2.31
C ALA A 170 -4.34 -21.30 -1.19
N ILE A 171 -4.19 -20.56 -0.09
CA ILE A 171 -5.17 -20.57 1.00
C ILE A 171 -5.39 -19.17 1.55
N LEU A 172 -6.62 -18.90 1.93
CA LEU A 172 -7.01 -17.69 2.63
C LEU A 172 -7.94 -18.10 3.77
N ALA A 173 -7.50 -17.92 5.01
CA ALA A 173 -8.30 -18.15 6.19
C ALA A 173 -8.44 -16.86 6.99
N SER A 174 -9.61 -16.60 7.54
CA SER A 174 -9.80 -15.54 8.52
C SER A 174 -10.87 -15.88 9.53
N TYR A 175 -10.71 -15.27 10.70
CA TYR A 175 -11.65 -15.29 11.78
C TYR A 175 -11.82 -13.87 12.32
N ASN A 176 -13.06 -13.40 12.40
CA ASN A 176 -13.40 -12.12 13.00
C ASN A 176 -14.43 -12.37 14.10
N ALA A 177 -14.35 -11.62 15.19
CA ALA A 177 -15.39 -11.66 16.21
C ALA A 177 -15.53 -10.31 16.91
N SER A 178 -16.76 -10.04 17.35
CA SER A 178 -17.10 -8.95 18.25
C SER A 178 -17.75 -9.55 19.50
N ARG A 179 -17.34 -9.05 20.67
CA ARG A 179 -17.82 -9.46 22.01
C ARG A 179 -17.93 -8.23 22.91
N GLY A 180 -19.10 -7.62 22.92
CA GLY A 180 -19.38 -6.36 23.58
C GLY A 180 -18.44 -5.26 23.09
N PRO A 181 -17.61 -4.66 23.97
CA PRO A 181 -16.69 -3.59 23.58
C PRO A 181 -15.46 -4.07 22.78
N LEU A 182 -15.24 -5.38 22.69
CA LEU A 182 -14.07 -5.98 22.05
C LEU A 182 -14.39 -6.42 20.62
N GLU A 183 -13.56 -6.01 19.67
CA GLU A 183 -13.52 -6.51 18.30
C GLU A 183 -12.13 -7.08 18.01
N PHE A 184 -12.05 -8.22 17.34
CA PHE A 184 -10.78 -8.73 16.85
C PHE A 184 -10.92 -9.47 15.52
N GLY A 185 -9.85 -9.46 14.75
CA GLY A 185 -9.72 -10.22 13.52
C GLY A 185 -8.33 -10.82 13.42
N LEU A 186 -8.26 -12.03 12.87
CA LEU A 186 -7.02 -12.71 12.52
C LEU A 186 -7.18 -13.35 11.15
N SER A 187 -6.12 -13.28 10.37
CA SER A 187 -6.11 -13.67 8.97
C SER A 187 -4.78 -14.32 8.63
N TYR A 188 -4.82 -15.39 7.84
CA TYR A 188 -3.66 -16.00 7.21
C TYR A 188 -3.94 -16.19 5.72
N GLN A 189 -2.97 -15.84 4.90
CA GLN A 189 -3.02 -16.03 3.46
C GLN A 189 -1.69 -16.65 3.00
N TYR A 190 -1.79 -17.72 2.22
CA TYR A 190 -0.71 -18.17 1.36
C TYR A 190 -1.11 -17.88 -0.08
N GLU A 191 -0.50 -16.85 -0.66
CA GLU A 191 -0.69 -16.50 -2.06
C GLU A 191 0.51 -17.00 -2.88
N ASN A 192 0.24 -17.58 -4.04
CA ASN A 192 1.28 -17.85 -5.02
C ASN A 192 0.89 -17.28 -6.40
N ARG A 193 1.91 -16.89 -7.19
CA ARG A 193 1.74 -16.34 -8.54
C ARG A 193 2.76 -16.96 -9.50
N PRO A 194 2.68 -18.26 -9.79
CA PRO A 194 3.58 -18.91 -10.72
C PRO A 194 3.38 -18.36 -12.12
N ARG A 195 4.47 -18.32 -12.90
CA ARG A 195 4.44 -17.96 -14.31
C ARG A 195 5.52 -18.72 -15.05
N LEU A 196 5.14 -19.33 -16.17
CA LEU A 196 6.08 -19.96 -17.10
C LEU A 196 6.09 -19.15 -18.40
N ASN A 197 7.27 -18.70 -18.82
CA ASN A 197 7.47 -18.16 -20.16
C ASN A 197 8.37 -19.13 -20.94
N LEU A 198 7.84 -19.66 -22.05
CA LEU A 198 8.59 -20.44 -23.04
C LEU A 198 8.63 -19.62 -24.32
N VAL A 199 9.81 -19.35 -24.87
CA VAL A 199 9.95 -18.51 -26.07
C VAL A 199 10.93 -19.11 -27.05
N ASP A 200 10.43 -19.35 -28.27
CA ASP A 200 11.23 -19.60 -29.46
C ASP A 200 11.46 -18.28 -30.20
N GLU A 201 12.67 -17.74 -30.14
CA GLU A 201 13.04 -16.47 -30.79
C GLU A 201 13.95 -16.71 -32.01
N HIS A 202 13.57 -16.15 -33.16
CA HIS A 202 14.45 -16.03 -34.32
C HIS A 202 14.98 -14.61 -34.44
N VAL A 203 16.29 -14.44 -34.32
CA VAL A 203 16.93 -13.15 -34.53
C VAL A 203 17.34 -13.01 -35.99
N LEU A 204 16.91 -11.90 -36.60
CA LEU A 204 17.15 -11.62 -38.02
C LEU A 204 18.27 -10.61 -38.22
N ASN A 205 18.98 -10.75 -39.33
CA ASN A 205 19.82 -9.69 -39.89
C ASN A 205 18.96 -8.56 -40.49
N SER A 206 19.58 -7.43 -40.84
CA SER A 206 18.90 -6.29 -41.47
C SER A 206 18.24 -6.64 -42.82
N ASP A 207 18.77 -7.65 -43.52
CA ASP A 207 18.23 -8.18 -44.77
C ASP A 207 17.13 -9.25 -44.56
N ARG A 208 16.71 -9.48 -43.30
CA ARG A 208 15.71 -10.47 -42.85
C ARG A 208 16.16 -11.93 -42.95
N THR A 209 17.43 -12.21 -43.20
CA THR A 209 17.95 -13.58 -43.07
C THR A 209 18.08 -13.98 -41.60
N LEU A 210 17.89 -15.27 -41.29
CA LEU A 210 18.05 -15.80 -39.94
C LEU A 210 19.52 -15.73 -39.51
N ARG A 211 19.78 -15.16 -38.33
CA ARG A 211 21.11 -15.03 -37.74
C ARG A 211 21.28 -15.98 -36.56
N GLU A 212 20.27 -16.04 -35.72
CA GLU A 212 20.33 -16.75 -34.44
C GLU A 212 18.95 -17.33 -34.12
N PHE A 213 18.95 -18.44 -33.39
CA PHE A 213 17.78 -18.99 -32.74
C PHE A 213 18.04 -19.05 -31.24
N ARG A 214 17.06 -18.66 -30.44
CA ARG A 214 17.12 -18.75 -28.99
C ARG A 214 15.90 -19.47 -28.47
N ASP A 215 16.12 -20.42 -27.58
CA ASP A 215 15.06 -21.07 -26.81
C ASP A 215 15.18 -20.63 -25.36
N LEU A 216 14.13 -19.98 -24.85
CA LEU A 216 14.07 -19.46 -23.49
C LEU A 216 13.08 -20.28 -22.66
N PHE A 217 13.59 -20.85 -21.57
CA PHE A 217 12.82 -21.30 -20.44
C PHE A 217 12.95 -20.29 -19.29
N ASN A 218 11.82 -19.81 -18.76
CA ASN A 218 11.81 -18.88 -17.64
C ASN A 218 10.64 -19.19 -16.72
N ALA A 219 10.92 -19.95 -15.66
CA ALA A 219 9.96 -20.28 -14.60
C ALA A 219 10.08 -19.27 -13.46
N GLN A 220 8.97 -18.63 -13.12
CA GLN A 220 8.90 -17.61 -12.07
C GLN A 220 7.95 -18.12 -10.99
N THR A 221 8.41 -18.12 -9.76
CA THR A 221 7.58 -18.41 -8.60
C THR A 221 7.56 -17.20 -7.70
N ARG A 222 6.38 -16.94 -7.12
CA ARG A 222 6.23 -15.98 -6.04
C ARG A 222 5.36 -16.64 -5.01
N ARG A 223 5.86 -16.75 -3.79
CA ARG A 223 5.20 -17.38 -2.64
C ARG A 223 5.17 -16.35 -1.53
N ASN A 224 3.97 -16.04 -1.05
CA ASN A 224 3.77 -15.01 -0.04
C ASN A 224 2.90 -15.54 1.10
N HIS A 225 3.48 -15.64 2.28
CA HIS A 225 2.78 -15.93 3.53
C HIS A 225 2.46 -14.62 4.23
N ILE A 226 1.17 -14.31 4.40
CA ILE A 226 0.72 -13.07 5.03
C ILE A 226 -0.15 -13.43 6.23
N VAL A 227 0.22 -12.93 7.40
CA VAL A 227 -0.61 -12.94 8.61
C VAL A 227 -1.02 -11.51 8.91
N THR A 228 -2.31 -11.26 9.10
CA THR A 228 -2.78 -9.94 9.56
C THR A 228 -3.68 -10.09 10.78
N GLY A 229 -3.54 -9.19 11.73
CA GLY A 229 -4.35 -9.15 12.93
C GLY A 229 -4.85 -7.75 13.21
N ASN A 230 -6.05 -7.64 13.78
CA ASN A 230 -6.59 -6.40 14.29
C ASN A 230 -7.30 -6.65 15.63
N PHE A 231 -7.25 -5.65 16.50
CA PHE A 231 -7.87 -5.65 17.80
C PHE A 231 -8.41 -4.25 18.07
N ALA A 232 -9.66 -4.12 18.46
CA ALA A 232 -10.24 -2.86 18.89
C ALA A 232 -11.01 -3.03 20.19
N TYR A 233 -10.93 -2.03 21.06
CA TYR A 233 -11.62 -2.03 22.34
C TYR A 233 -12.21 -0.65 22.67
N THR A 234 -13.51 -0.62 22.97
CA THR A 234 -14.20 0.58 23.46
C THR A 234 -14.35 0.52 24.98
N PHE A 235 -13.59 1.33 25.70
CA PHE A 235 -13.70 1.41 27.15
C PHE A 235 -15.01 2.10 27.57
N GLN A 236 -15.50 1.79 28.77
CA GLN A 236 -16.74 2.35 29.31
C GLN A 236 -16.72 3.89 29.42
N ASN A 237 -15.54 4.48 29.52
CA ASN A 237 -15.33 5.93 29.56
C ASN A 237 -15.26 6.57 28.15
N GLY A 238 -15.53 5.82 27.08
CA GLY A 238 -15.52 6.30 25.71
C GLY A 238 -14.14 6.37 25.06
N VAL A 239 -13.08 5.90 25.73
CA VAL A 239 -11.76 5.71 25.10
C VAL A 239 -11.88 4.59 24.07
N LEU A 240 -11.34 4.80 22.88
CA LEU A 240 -11.22 3.81 21.82
C LEU A 240 -9.73 3.44 21.68
N LEU A 241 -9.42 2.16 21.70
CA LEU A 241 -8.09 1.63 21.39
C LEU A 241 -8.19 0.74 20.16
N GLN A 242 -7.32 0.92 19.18
CA GLN A 242 -7.17 -0.01 18.06
C GLN A 242 -5.71 -0.38 17.89
N LEU A 243 -5.46 -1.65 17.58
CA LEU A 243 -4.16 -2.22 17.26
C LEU A 243 -4.31 -3.03 15.98
N ASN A 244 -3.27 -3.02 15.16
CA ASN A 244 -3.15 -3.82 13.95
C ASN A 244 -1.73 -4.37 13.85
N GLY A 245 -1.61 -5.49 13.15
CA GLY A 245 -0.32 -6.09 12.87
C GLY A 245 -0.33 -6.86 11.56
N LEU A 246 0.83 -6.89 10.92
CA LEU A 246 1.11 -7.64 9.70
C LEU A 246 2.44 -8.36 9.87
N ILE A 247 2.48 -9.62 9.43
CA ILE A 247 3.71 -10.38 9.19
C ILE A 247 3.61 -10.91 7.76
N SER A 248 4.64 -10.67 6.95
CA SER A 248 4.72 -11.15 5.57
C SER A 248 6.08 -11.82 5.33
N ASP A 249 6.08 -12.95 4.64
CA ASP A 249 7.27 -13.59 4.06
C ASP A 249 6.98 -13.80 2.58
N ASN A 250 7.65 -13.01 1.73
CA ASN A 250 7.46 -12.99 0.30
C ASN A 250 8.76 -13.40 -0.41
N ALA A 251 8.77 -14.62 -0.93
CA ALA A 251 9.85 -15.17 -1.73
C ALA A 251 9.49 -15.13 -3.22
N GLN A 252 10.25 -14.38 -4.01
CA GLN A 252 10.17 -14.38 -5.46
C GLN A 252 11.42 -14.98 -6.06
N ARG A 253 11.28 -15.98 -6.93
CA ARG A 253 12.40 -16.68 -7.57
C ARG A 253 12.16 -16.84 -9.07
N TYR A 254 13.24 -16.76 -9.84
CA TYR A 254 13.25 -16.98 -11.27
C TYR A 254 14.34 -17.97 -11.61
N ASP A 255 13.94 -19.04 -12.29
CA ASP A 255 14.85 -19.98 -12.94
C ASP A 255 14.82 -19.68 -14.44
N ARG A 256 15.88 -19.05 -14.92
CA ARG A 256 16.03 -18.67 -16.33
C ARG A 256 17.10 -19.52 -16.98
N HIS A 257 16.76 -20.10 -18.12
CA HIS A 257 17.65 -20.83 -18.99
C HIS A 257 17.40 -20.40 -20.44
N GLU A 258 18.43 -19.92 -21.14
CA GLU A 258 18.32 -19.55 -22.54
C GLU A 258 19.43 -20.22 -23.36
N ASP A 259 19.03 -21.12 -24.25
CA ASP A 259 19.93 -21.77 -25.21
C ASP A 259 20.03 -20.93 -26.48
N GLN A 260 21.25 -20.53 -26.86
CA GLN A 260 21.51 -19.70 -28.03
C GLN A 260 22.25 -20.48 -29.11
N PHE A 261 21.75 -20.40 -30.34
CA PHE A 261 22.31 -21.06 -31.52
C PHE A 261 22.55 -20.07 -32.65
N LEU A 262 23.74 -20.09 -33.24
CA LEU A 262 24.00 -19.40 -34.52
C LEU A 262 23.43 -20.23 -35.68
N ILE A 263 22.92 -19.54 -36.70
CA ILE A 263 22.47 -20.19 -37.93
C ILE A 263 23.66 -20.36 -38.89
N GLY A 264 24.13 -21.60 -38.99
CA GLY A 264 25.20 -22.03 -39.89
C GLY A 264 24.73 -22.31 -41.32
N ALA A 265 25.66 -22.78 -42.15
CA ALA A 265 25.39 -23.11 -43.55
C ALA A 265 24.24 -24.12 -43.68
N GLY A 266 23.30 -23.85 -44.61
CA GLY A 266 22.13 -24.71 -44.82
C GLY A 266 21.10 -24.68 -43.70
N GLY A 267 21.17 -23.72 -42.76
CA GLY A 267 20.22 -23.60 -41.64
C GLY A 267 20.59 -24.45 -40.41
N ALA A 268 21.80 -25.00 -40.36
CA ALA A 268 22.24 -25.80 -39.21
C ALA A 268 22.33 -24.94 -37.94
N LEU A 269 21.75 -25.40 -36.83
CA LEU A 269 21.90 -24.77 -35.53
C LEU A 269 23.29 -25.11 -34.97
N VAL A 270 24.14 -24.09 -34.81
CA VAL A 270 25.46 -24.22 -34.21
C VAL A 270 25.38 -23.66 -32.79
N PRO A 271 25.64 -24.47 -31.74
CA PRO A 271 25.62 -23.97 -30.36
C PRO A 271 26.54 -22.75 -30.21
N ASN A 272 26.01 -21.68 -29.62
CA ASN A 272 26.73 -20.43 -29.39
C ASN A 272 27.08 -20.28 -27.91
N ALA A 273 26.05 -20.23 -27.08
CA ALA A 273 26.14 -20.00 -25.65
C ALA A 273 24.86 -20.50 -24.97
N ILE A 274 24.95 -20.75 -23.67
CA ILE A 274 23.81 -20.97 -22.79
C ILE A 274 23.87 -19.89 -21.71
N GLU A 275 22.79 -19.16 -21.51
CA GLU A 275 22.65 -18.24 -20.38
C GLU A 275 21.82 -18.87 -19.27
N VAL A 276 22.38 -18.97 -18.08
CA VAL A 276 21.68 -19.47 -16.89
C VAL A 276 21.56 -18.34 -15.88
N GLY A 277 20.33 -18.07 -15.45
CA GLY A 277 20.00 -17.03 -14.49
C GLY A 277 19.31 -17.59 -13.25
N ASP A 278 19.90 -17.36 -12.08
CA ASP A 278 19.26 -17.56 -10.79
C ASP A 278 18.99 -16.18 -10.18
N ILE A 279 17.71 -15.83 -10.08
CA ILE A 279 17.27 -14.54 -9.55
C ILE A 279 16.33 -14.80 -8.38
N ALA A 280 16.61 -14.18 -7.24
CA ALA A 280 15.77 -14.24 -6.06
C ALA A 280 15.61 -12.84 -5.47
N ASN A 281 14.37 -12.49 -5.11
CA ASN A 281 14.07 -11.32 -4.27
C ASN A 281 13.24 -11.85 -3.10
N LEU A 282 13.84 -11.90 -1.93
CA LEU A 282 13.23 -12.39 -0.70
C LEU A 282 12.96 -11.18 0.20
N ASN A 283 11.79 -11.17 0.82
CA ASN A 283 11.33 -10.03 1.61
C ASN A 283 10.53 -10.53 2.81
N ASP A 284 11.02 -10.25 4.01
CA ASP A 284 10.27 -10.46 5.24
C ASP A 284 9.85 -9.10 5.81
N GLU A 285 8.61 -8.97 6.26
CA GLU A 285 8.07 -7.72 6.78
C GLU A 285 7.25 -7.96 8.05
N ILE A 286 7.50 -7.15 9.07
CA ILE A 286 6.67 -7.04 10.26
C ILE A 286 6.23 -5.59 10.44
N GLU A 287 4.93 -5.37 10.57
CA GLU A 287 4.35 -4.06 10.88
C GLU A 287 3.44 -4.19 12.10
N VAL A 288 3.55 -3.26 13.03
CA VAL A 288 2.64 -3.11 14.18
C VAL A 288 2.21 -1.66 14.25
N GLY A 289 0.91 -1.44 14.24
CA GLY A 289 0.34 -0.11 14.35
C GLY A 289 -0.83 -0.07 15.31
N GLY A 290 -1.27 1.14 15.61
CA GLY A 290 -2.44 1.34 16.45
C GLY A 290 -2.75 2.79 16.71
N ASP A 291 -3.95 3.03 17.23
CA ASP A 291 -4.37 4.33 17.71
C ASP A 291 -5.14 4.26 19.04
N ILE A 292 -5.12 5.36 19.76
CA ILE A 292 -5.96 5.60 20.92
C ILE A 292 -6.67 6.94 20.76
N GLU A 293 -7.97 6.95 20.95
CA GLU A 293 -8.83 8.12 20.79
C GLU A 293 -9.68 8.32 22.03
N PHE A 294 -9.74 9.56 22.53
CA PHE A 294 -10.60 9.90 23.67
C PHE A 294 -10.90 11.40 23.76
N ASN A 295 -11.99 11.71 24.44
CA ASN A 295 -12.38 13.10 24.72
C ASN A 295 -11.53 13.68 25.86
N VAL A 296 -11.08 14.92 25.69
CA VAL A 296 -10.30 15.68 26.67
C VAL A 296 -11.16 16.82 27.21
N GLY A 297 -12.08 16.49 28.12
CA GLY A 297 -13.05 17.43 28.67
C GLY A 297 -13.79 18.18 27.56
N ASP A 298 -13.90 19.50 27.70
CA ASP A 298 -14.54 20.38 26.71
C ASP A 298 -13.57 20.86 25.61
N ILE A 299 -12.30 20.43 25.66
CA ILE A 299 -11.28 20.89 24.70
C ILE A 299 -11.49 20.22 23.35
N GLY A 300 -11.88 18.95 23.33
CA GLY A 300 -12.09 18.20 22.09
C GLY A 300 -11.67 16.74 22.19
N ARG A 301 -11.41 16.15 21.02
CA ARG A 301 -11.06 14.73 20.85
C ARG A 301 -9.58 14.60 20.50
N LEU A 302 -8.82 13.92 21.35
CA LEU A 302 -7.41 13.61 21.10
C LEU A 302 -7.31 12.22 20.49
N LYS A 303 -6.57 12.12 19.39
CA LYS A 303 -6.20 10.86 18.74
C LYS A 303 -4.68 10.77 18.65
N THR A 304 -4.12 9.67 19.13
CA THR A 304 -2.70 9.38 19.04
C THR A 304 -2.50 8.05 18.35
N LEU A 305 -1.69 8.01 17.30
CA LEU A 305 -1.38 6.80 16.54
C LEU A 305 0.11 6.54 16.48
N PHE A 306 0.46 5.28 16.27
CA PHE A 306 1.82 4.85 16.00
C PHE A 306 1.84 3.77 14.92
N VAL A 307 2.95 3.67 14.21
CA VAL A 307 3.28 2.56 13.30
C VAL A 307 4.76 2.26 13.47
N VAL A 308 5.10 0.97 13.57
CA VAL A 308 6.47 0.48 13.54
C VAL A 308 6.52 -0.60 12.48
N ASN A 309 7.43 -0.47 11.52
CA ASN A 309 7.63 -1.39 10.41
C ASN A 309 9.11 -1.74 10.34
N ASN A 310 9.41 -3.02 10.17
CA ASN A 310 10.73 -3.52 9.82
C ASN A 310 10.57 -4.49 8.66
N ARG A 311 11.41 -4.32 7.64
CA ARG A 311 11.45 -5.17 6.46
C ARG A 311 12.90 -5.54 6.14
N THR A 312 13.17 -6.82 6.02
CA THR A 312 14.46 -7.34 5.57
C THR A 312 14.34 -7.82 4.13
N ASN A 313 15.41 -7.66 3.36
CA ASN A 313 15.43 -7.98 1.93
C ASN A 313 16.74 -8.68 1.55
N ASP A 314 16.64 -9.74 0.74
CA ASP A 314 17.76 -10.40 0.05
C ASP A 314 17.44 -10.42 -1.46
N ASP A 315 18.14 -9.58 -2.20
CA ASP A 315 18.06 -9.49 -3.65
C ASP A 315 19.33 -10.10 -4.27
N THR A 316 19.16 -11.19 -4.99
CA THR A 316 20.22 -11.89 -5.71
C THR A 316 19.88 -11.97 -7.20
N ILE A 317 20.82 -11.55 -8.04
CA ILE A 317 20.85 -11.80 -9.48
C ILE A 317 22.18 -12.45 -9.78
N LYS A 318 22.17 -13.66 -10.33
CA LYS A 318 23.36 -14.31 -10.89
C LYS A 318 23.05 -14.77 -12.30
N GLN A 319 23.85 -14.32 -13.25
CA GLN A 319 23.75 -14.70 -14.65
C GLN A 319 25.09 -15.21 -15.13
N ASP A 320 25.13 -16.47 -15.52
CA ASP A 320 26.31 -17.14 -16.05
C ASP A 320 26.11 -17.45 -17.53
N VAL A 321 27.20 -17.39 -18.29
CA VAL A 321 27.27 -17.80 -19.69
C VAL A 321 28.14 -19.05 -19.78
N ILE A 322 27.62 -20.07 -20.43
CA ILE A 322 28.34 -21.32 -20.72
C ILE A 322 28.62 -21.36 -22.22
N ALA A 323 29.89 -21.34 -22.60
CA ALA A 323 30.32 -21.47 -23.99
C ALA A 323 31.52 -22.42 -24.05
N ASN A 324 31.52 -23.35 -25.02
CA ASN A 324 32.57 -24.36 -25.17
C ASN A 324 32.88 -25.14 -23.87
N ASN A 325 31.84 -25.49 -23.10
CA ASN A 325 31.94 -26.13 -21.77
C ASN A 325 32.72 -25.33 -20.71
N VAL A 326 32.88 -24.02 -20.90
CA VAL A 326 33.44 -23.10 -19.90
C VAL A 326 32.31 -22.22 -19.39
N THR A 327 32.08 -22.24 -18.08
CA THR A 327 31.16 -21.33 -17.39
C THR A 327 31.90 -20.06 -16.99
N SER A 328 31.32 -18.91 -17.29
CA SER A 328 31.82 -17.59 -16.87
C SER A 328 30.68 -16.73 -16.35
N ARG A 329 30.94 -15.94 -15.30
CA ARG A 329 29.96 -14.99 -14.76
C ARG A 329 29.78 -13.84 -15.74
N PHE A 330 28.56 -13.69 -16.26
CA PHE A 330 28.20 -12.53 -17.10
C PHE A 330 27.84 -11.33 -16.22
N PHE A 331 27.01 -11.55 -15.21
CA PHE A 331 26.60 -10.51 -14.27
C PHE A 331 26.23 -11.11 -12.91
N SER A 332 26.64 -10.45 -11.83
CA SER A 332 26.00 -10.65 -10.52
C SER A 332 25.72 -9.36 -9.79
N SER A 333 24.63 -9.38 -9.03
CA SER A 333 24.25 -8.37 -8.04
C SER A 333 23.71 -9.09 -6.83
N ILE A 334 24.29 -8.86 -5.66
CA ILE A 334 23.80 -9.38 -4.39
C ILE A 334 23.60 -8.17 -3.50
N ALA A 335 22.42 -8.01 -2.91
CA ALA A 335 22.12 -6.93 -2.00
C ALA A 335 21.24 -7.43 -0.84
N ASP A 336 21.73 -7.22 0.37
CA ASP A 336 20.99 -7.43 1.60
C ASP A 336 20.66 -6.06 2.20
N TYR A 337 19.40 -5.82 2.56
CA TYR A 337 19.02 -4.55 3.17
C TYR A 337 17.83 -4.60 4.10
N ASP A 338 17.95 -3.85 5.18
CA ASP A 338 16.94 -3.69 6.22
C ASP A 338 16.35 -2.28 6.13
N GLU A 339 15.03 -2.20 6.02
CA GLU A 339 14.23 -0.99 6.02
C GLU A 339 13.44 -0.91 7.33
N GLU A 340 13.62 0.17 8.08
CA GLU A 340 12.84 0.43 9.30
C GLU A 340 12.08 1.74 9.16
N GLU A 341 10.83 1.77 9.62
CA GLU A 341 10.01 2.98 9.71
C GLU A 341 9.26 3.00 11.03
N THR A 342 9.41 4.10 11.77
CA THR A 342 8.63 4.38 12.98
C THR A 342 7.93 5.71 12.84
N ILE A 343 6.61 5.71 12.97
CA ILE A 343 5.77 6.90 12.90
C ILE A 343 5.01 7.04 14.21
N PHE A 344 4.93 8.27 14.71
CA PHE A 344 4.08 8.65 15.82
C PHE A 344 3.37 9.96 15.50
N ARG A 345 2.05 10.01 15.65
CA ARG A 345 1.26 11.22 15.40
C ARG A 345 0.25 11.43 16.51
N SER A 346 0.10 12.66 16.96
CA SER A 346 -0.92 13.05 17.93
C SER A 346 -1.66 14.29 17.42
N ALA A 347 -2.98 14.20 17.37
CA ALA A 347 -3.87 15.21 16.80
C ALA A 347 -5.05 15.47 17.73
N MET A 348 -5.36 16.75 17.95
CA MET A 348 -6.51 17.20 18.73
C MET A 348 -7.53 17.85 17.80
N THR A 349 -8.79 17.42 17.88
CA THR A 349 -9.91 18.04 17.18
C THR A 349 -10.82 18.77 18.17
N SER A 350 -10.90 20.09 18.05
CA SER A 350 -11.70 20.98 18.90
C SER A 350 -12.83 21.60 18.09
N VAL A 351 -14.05 21.62 18.64
CA VAL A 351 -15.22 22.27 18.02
C VAL A 351 -15.62 23.48 18.86
N ILE A 352 -15.66 24.66 18.24
CA ILE A 352 -15.99 25.94 18.87
C ILE A 352 -17.03 26.66 18.02
N GLY A 353 -18.30 26.52 18.38
CA GLY A 353 -19.41 27.02 17.56
C GLY A 353 -19.44 26.33 16.20
N LYS A 354 -19.34 27.10 15.11
CA LYS A 354 -19.26 26.56 13.73
C LYS A 354 -17.84 26.23 13.28
N HIS A 355 -16.84 26.41 14.15
CA HIS A 355 -15.45 26.19 13.80
C HIS A 355 -14.98 24.84 14.29
N THR A 356 -14.34 24.09 13.41
CA THR A 356 -13.59 22.88 13.74
C THR A 356 -12.12 23.19 13.55
N LEU A 357 -11.33 23.00 14.61
CA LEU A 357 -9.88 23.12 14.59
C LEU A 357 -9.28 21.74 14.82
N GLU A 358 -8.40 21.30 13.94
CA GLU A 358 -7.57 20.12 14.19
C GLU A 358 -6.10 20.51 14.12
N TYR A 359 -5.36 20.20 15.17
CA TYR A 359 -3.95 20.57 15.29
C TYR A 359 -3.17 19.44 15.95
N GLY A 360 -1.91 19.30 15.56
CA GLY A 360 -1.12 18.18 16.03
C GLY A 360 0.31 18.20 15.55
N VAL A 361 0.99 17.11 15.90
CA VAL A 361 2.38 16.86 15.57
C VAL A 361 2.55 15.44 15.06
N GLU A 362 3.50 15.23 14.16
CA GLU A 362 3.94 13.93 13.67
C GLU A 362 5.46 13.83 13.72
N GLY A 363 5.98 12.67 14.11
CA GLY A 363 7.37 12.27 13.96
C GLY A 363 7.45 11.01 13.11
N ALA A 364 8.36 10.97 12.15
CA ALA A 364 8.64 9.81 11.32
C ALA A 364 10.16 9.58 11.27
N PHE A 365 10.58 8.34 11.52
CA PHE A 365 11.97 7.93 11.63
C PHE A 365 12.20 6.74 10.71
N ASN A 366 13.06 6.92 9.71
CA ASN A 366 13.28 5.91 8.68
C ASN A 366 14.77 5.55 8.63
N THR A 367 15.06 4.26 8.54
CA THR A 367 16.42 3.74 8.38
C THR A 367 16.47 2.79 7.18
N LEU A 368 17.54 2.89 6.39
CA LEU A 368 17.91 1.92 5.38
C LEU A 368 19.37 1.53 5.63
N ASP A 369 19.62 0.30 6.05
CA ASP A 369 20.95 -0.31 6.07
C ASP A 369 21.06 -1.25 4.87
N ARG A 370 22.00 -0.97 3.96
CA ARG A 370 22.15 -1.74 2.73
C ARG A 370 23.58 -2.16 2.51
N THR A 371 23.77 -3.45 2.31
CA THR A 371 25.04 -4.07 1.90
C THR A 371 24.89 -4.67 0.51
N TRP A 372 25.84 -4.40 -0.40
CA TRP A 372 25.74 -4.92 -1.77
C TRP A 372 27.09 -5.16 -2.43
N ALA A 373 27.10 -6.04 -3.44
CA ALA A 373 28.24 -6.32 -4.30
C ALA A 373 27.78 -6.56 -5.75
N PHE A 374 28.65 -6.23 -6.71
CA PHE A 374 28.44 -6.51 -8.13
C PHE A 374 29.59 -7.36 -8.66
N ASN A 375 29.31 -8.31 -9.55
CA ASN A 375 30.32 -9.06 -10.31
C ASN A 375 31.46 -9.64 -9.44
N ASP A 376 31.11 -10.16 -8.26
CA ASP A 376 32.03 -10.72 -7.27
C ASP A 376 33.05 -9.72 -6.68
N ASP A 377 32.78 -8.40 -6.80
CA ASP A 377 33.49 -7.35 -6.06
C ASP A 377 33.29 -7.49 -4.55
N ARG A 378 34.08 -6.74 -3.78
CA ARG A 378 33.90 -6.66 -2.33
C ARG A 378 32.56 -5.99 -2.01
N PHE A 379 31.88 -6.53 -1.00
CA PHE A 379 30.72 -5.89 -0.42
C PHE A 379 31.05 -4.49 0.10
N VAL A 380 30.15 -3.56 -0.20
CA VAL A 380 30.13 -2.20 0.33
C VAL A 380 28.85 -2.01 1.13
N ASN A 381 28.87 -1.11 2.10
CA ASN A 381 27.74 -0.82 2.96
C ASN A 381 27.41 0.68 2.95
N ALA A 382 26.12 1.00 3.01
CA ALA A 382 25.65 2.35 3.23
C ALA A 382 24.42 2.34 4.14
N ILE A 383 24.42 3.27 5.09
CA ILE A 383 23.32 3.49 6.02
C ILE A 383 22.74 4.87 5.72
N VAL A 384 21.43 4.95 5.57
CA VAL A 384 20.67 6.19 5.39
C VAL A 384 19.62 6.28 6.47
N GLU A 385 19.60 7.39 7.20
CA GLU A 385 18.61 7.67 8.25
C GLU A 385 17.89 8.98 7.93
N GLU A 386 16.59 9.05 8.18
CA GLU A 386 15.78 10.26 8.07
C GLU A 386 14.94 10.46 9.34
N ASP A 387 15.15 11.61 10.00
CA ASP A 387 14.29 12.09 11.09
C ASP A 387 13.41 13.22 10.56
N ARG A 388 12.09 13.03 10.54
CA ARG A 388 11.11 14.03 10.11
C ARG A 388 10.14 14.39 11.21
N TYR A 389 9.90 15.68 11.39
CA TYR A 389 8.93 16.25 12.30
C TYR A 389 7.98 17.17 11.54
N GLU A 390 6.69 17.02 11.77
CA GLU A 390 5.65 17.86 11.18
C GLU A 390 4.80 18.47 12.31
N VAL A 391 4.46 19.76 12.16
CA VAL A 391 3.42 20.42 12.94
C VAL A 391 2.35 20.90 11.97
N PHE A 392 1.08 20.65 12.30
CA PHE A 392 -0.02 21.02 11.43
C PHE A 392 -1.18 21.63 12.21
N VAL A 393 -1.92 22.50 11.53
CA VAL A 393 -3.19 23.06 11.98
C VAL A 393 -4.12 23.17 10.77
N THR A 394 -5.34 22.66 10.90
CA THR A 394 -6.43 22.88 9.95
C THR A 394 -7.61 23.49 10.66
N HIS A 395 -8.23 24.43 9.97
CA HIS A 395 -9.42 25.13 10.39
C HIS A 395 -10.50 24.92 9.34
N SER A 396 -11.68 24.49 9.80
CA SER A 396 -12.86 24.32 8.97
C SER A 396 -14.02 25.13 9.57
N ILE A 397 -14.80 25.79 8.73
CA ILE A 397 -16.02 26.49 9.14
C ILE A 397 -17.09 26.39 8.04
N GLU A 398 -18.33 26.14 8.45
CA GLU A 398 -19.51 26.38 7.63
C GLU A 398 -19.92 27.85 7.69
N LEU A 399 -19.73 28.57 6.59
CA LEU A 399 -20.11 29.98 6.49
C LEU A 399 -21.63 30.11 6.33
N ASN A 400 -22.25 29.19 5.58
CA ASN A 400 -23.70 29.01 5.43
C ASN A 400 -24.01 27.63 4.82
N ASP A 401 -25.30 27.30 4.65
CA ASP A 401 -25.82 26.02 4.14
C ASP A 401 -25.33 25.61 2.75
N LYS A 402 -24.59 26.49 2.04
CA LYS A 402 -24.07 26.25 0.69
C LYS A 402 -22.57 26.51 0.57
N LEU A 403 -21.91 26.94 1.65
CA LEU A 403 -20.52 27.37 1.59
C LEU A 403 -19.78 27.02 2.88
N SER A 404 -18.76 26.19 2.74
CA SER A 404 -17.75 25.93 3.77
C SER A 404 -16.40 26.51 3.34
N LEU A 405 -15.59 26.88 4.33
CA LEU A 405 -14.20 27.29 4.16
C LEU A 405 -13.31 26.36 4.96
N GLN A 406 -12.25 25.88 4.33
CA GLN A 406 -11.19 25.12 4.97
C GLN A 406 -9.85 25.81 4.72
N SER A 407 -9.02 25.88 5.74
CA SER A 407 -7.68 26.45 5.70
C SER A 407 -6.72 25.51 6.44
N ALA A 408 -5.53 25.28 5.89
CA ALA A 408 -4.53 24.42 6.51
C ALA A 408 -3.16 25.09 6.48
N LEU A 409 -2.39 24.86 7.54
CA LEU A 409 -1.00 25.25 7.67
C LEU A 409 -0.21 24.06 8.19
N THR A 410 0.86 23.72 7.50
CA THR A 410 1.77 22.63 7.87
C THR A 410 3.20 23.13 7.79
N GLU A 411 4.00 22.82 8.79
CA GLU A 411 5.44 23.06 8.82
C GLU A 411 6.15 21.73 9.05
N GLU A 412 7.12 21.42 8.17
CA GLU A 412 7.91 20.19 8.22
C GLU A 412 9.38 20.54 8.42
N TYR A 413 10.03 19.77 9.29
CA TYR A 413 11.47 19.76 9.47
C TYR A 413 11.99 18.34 9.29
N SER A 414 12.88 18.13 8.33
CA SER A 414 13.51 16.82 8.07
C SER A 414 15.03 16.93 8.09
N LYS A 415 15.69 15.92 8.66
CA LYS A 415 17.15 15.75 8.65
C LYS A 415 17.49 14.37 8.11
N ILE A 416 18.29 14.35 7.05
CA ILE A 416 18.80 13.11 6.45
C ILE A 416 20.27 12.95 6.82
N PHE A 417 20.62 11.78 7.33
CA PHE A 417 21.98 11.34 7.56
C PHE A 417 22.35 10.22 6.57
N GLN A 418 23.59 10.23 6.12
CA GLN A 418 24.11 9.19 5.24
C GLN A 418 25.54 8.88 5.65
N ASP A 419 25.80 7.60 5.89
CA ASP A 419 27.14 7.04 6.07
C ASP A 419 27.44 6.02 4.98
N ARG A 420 28.72 5.94 4.57
CA ARG A 420 29.21 4.97 3.58
C ARG A 420 30.47 4.33 4.13
N GLY A 421 30.38 3.02 4.40
CA GLY A 421 31.45 2.18 4.92
C GLY A 421 32.49 1.78 3.88
#